data_AF-A0A6J4LU95-F1
#
_entry.id   AF-A0A6J4LU95-F1
#
_cell.length_a   1.000
_cell.length_b   1.000
_cell.length_c   1.000
_cell.angle_alpha   90.00
_cell.angle_beta   90.00
_cell.angle_gamma   90.00
#
_symmetry.space_group_name_H-M   'P 1'
#
loop_
_entity.id
_entity.type
_entity.pdbx_description
1 polymer ?
#
loop_
_entity_poly.entity_id
_entity_poly.type
_entity_poly.pdbx_seq_one_letter_code
_entity_poly.pdbx_strand_id
1 'polypeptide(L)' 'MSDKSAEVSRLLTPTVESLGLELLGVEYLPGSGNAVLRLYIDVPFAESHGDAARSVTIEDCE' A
#
# COMPACT_ATOMS: atom_id res chain seq x y z
N MET A 1 5.44 14.03 12.26
CA MET A 1 5.61 12.99 11.21
C MET A 1 4.33 12.20 10.93
N SER A 2 3.41 12.01 11.91
CA SER A 2 2.12 11.32 11.71
C SER A 2 1.21 11.95 10.66
N ASP A 3 1.13 13.29 10.61
CA ASP A 3 0.15 13.99 9.78
C ASP A 3 0.34 13.77 8.27
N LYS A 4 1.60 13.74 7.81
CA LYS A 4 1.89 13.52 6.39
C LYS A 4 1.62 12.08 5.95
N SER A 5 1.97 11.10 6.78
CA SER A 5 1.64 9.70 6.49
C SER A 5 0.12 9.51 6.46
N ALA A 6 -0.63 10.07 7.40
CA ALA A 6 -2.09 9.98 7.42
C ALA A 6 -2.74 10.64 6.18
N GLU A 7 -2.25 11.82 5.79
CA GLU A 7 -2.69 12.51 4.58
C GLU A 7 -2.43 11.65 3.32
N VAL A 8 -1.21 11.13 3.18
CA VAL A 8 -0.82 10.32 2.02
C VAL A 8 -1.59 9.00 1.98
N SER A 9 -1.78 8.32 3.11
CA SER A 9 -2.64 7.13 3.20
C SER A 9 -4.04 7.45 2.68
N ARG A 10 -4.69 8.51 3.18
CA ARG A 10 -6.04 8.88 2.75
C ARG A 10 -6.15 9.15 1.25
N LEU A 11 -5.11 9.74 0.65
CA LEU A 11 -5.07 10.03 -0.77
C LEU A 11 -4.87 8.77 -1.62
N LEU A 12 -4.11 7.79 -1.13
CA LEU A 12 -3.73 6.61 -1.89
C LEU A 12 -4.65 5.40 -1.67
N THR A 13 -5.35 5.32 -0.54
CA THR A 13 -6.30 4.23 -0.23
C THR A 13 -7.26 3.93 -1.39
N PRO A 14 -7.97 4.91 -1.99
CA PRO A 14 -8.94 4.60 -3.05
C PRO A 14 -8.29 4.00 -4.30
N THR A 15 -7.06 4.41 -4.62
CA THR A 15 -6.33 3.88 -5.76
C THR A 15 -5.88 2.45 -5.49
N VAL A 16 -5.35 2.17 -4.30
CA VAL A 16 -4.93 0.80 -3.91
C VAL A 16 -6.14 -0.14 -3.89
N GLU A 17 -7.27 0.30 -3.35
CA GLU A 17 -8.53 -0.47 -3.36
C GLU A 17 -9.03 -0.75 -4.78
N SER A 18 -8.88 0.21 -5.71
CA SER A 18 -9.28 0.01 -7.12
C SER A 18 -8.43 -1.03 -7.86
N LEU A 19 -7.22 -1.31 -7.36
CA LEU A 19 -6.33 -2.36 -7.85
C LEU A 19 -6.62 -3.73 -7.20
N GLY A 20 -7.63 -3.82 -6.32
CA GLY A 20 -7.96 -5.05 -5.59
C GLY A 20 -6.94 -5.38 -4.51
N LEU A 21 -6.36 -4.36 -3.87
CA LEU A 21 -5.37 -4.47 -2.81
C LEU A 21 -5.84 -3.68 -1.58
N GLU A 22 -5.25 -3.96 -0.43
CA GLU A 22 -5.48 -3.28 0.84
C GLU A 22 -4.24 -2.47 1.23
N LEU A 23 -4.42 -1.18 1.57
CA LEU A 23 -3.34 -0.34 2.07
C LEU A 23 -3.20 -0.49 3.58
N LEU A 24 -2.16 -1.20 4.03
CA LEU A 24 -1.88 -1.43 5.45
C LEU A 24 -1.20 -0.24 6.13
N GLY A 25 -0.42 0.55 5.37
CA GLY A 25 0.27 1.71 5.91
C GLY A 25 1.21 2.40 4.94
N VAL A 26 1.71 3.57 5.34
CA VAL A 26 2.68 4.35 4.56
C VAL A 26 3.77 4.95 5.44
N GLU A 27 4.99 4.94 4.93
CA GLU A 27 6.14 5.61 5.54
C GLU A 27 6.70 6.66 4.58
N TYR A 28 6.77 7.90 5.05
CA TYR A 28 7.45 8.97 4.35
C TYR A 28 8.85 9.19 4.94
N LEU A 29 9.87 8.91 4.15
CA LEU A 29 11.29 8.99 4.51
C LEU A 29 11.94 10.15 3.73
N PRO A 30 11.97 11.37 4.30
CA PRO A 30 12.61 12.50 3.65
C PRO A 30 14.14 12.34 3.65
N GLY A 31 14.79 12.60 2.50
CA GLY A 31 16.24 12.68 2.35
C GLY A 31 16.68 14.04 1.81
N SER A 32 18.00 14.28 1.78
CA SER A 32 18.57 15.47 1.15
C SER A 32 18.62 15.28 -0.37
N GLY A 33 17.68 15.88 -1.09
CA GLY A 33 17.63 15.85 -2.57
C GLY A 33 16.63 14.84 -3.15
N ASN A 34 16.19 13.87 -2.36
CA ASN A 34 15.13 12.93 -2.70
C ASN A 34 14.30 12.57 -1.47
N ALA A 35 13.10 12.05 -1.67
CA ALA A 35 12.29 11.45 -0.62
C ALA A 35 11.84 10.07 -1.07
N VAL A 36 11.74 9.13 -0.12
CA VAL A 36 11.21 7.79 -0.36
C VAL A 36 9.84 7.70 0.29
N LEU A 37 8.84 7.32 -0.49
CA LEU A 37 7.54 6.91 0.02
C LEU A 37 7.46 5.38 -0.05
N ARG A 38 7.30 4.72 1.10
CA ARG A 38 7.12 3.28 1.18
C ARG A 38 5.65 2.99 1.47
N LEU A 39 5.07 2.13 0.64
CA LEU A 39 3.70 1.64 0.77
C LEU A 39 3.75 0.21 1.28
N TYR A 40 2.93 -0.10 2.27
CA TYR A 40 2.69 -1.47 2.72
C TYR A 40 1.31 -1.89 2.24
N ILE A 41 1.29 -2.87 1.34
CA ILE A 41 0.07 -3.37 0.70
C ILE A 41 -0.05 -4.88 0.93
N ASP A 42 -1.28 -5.36 0.93
CA ASP A 42 -1.60 -6.79 0.91
C ASP A 42 -2.84 -7.04 0.03
N VAL A 43 -3.18 -8.29 -0.24
CA VAL A 43 -4.49 -8.64 -0.77
C VAL A 43 -5.52 -8.64 0.37
N PRO A 44 -6.79 -8.30 0.10
CA PRO A 44 -7.84 -8.36 1.13
C PRO A 44 -7.92 -9.75 1.79
N PHE A 45 -8.28 -9.80 3.07
CA PHE A 45 -8.35 -11.06 3.84
C PHE A 45 -9.16 -12.18 3.15
N ALA A 46 -10.25 -11.82 2.47
CA ALA A 46 -11.09 -12.75 1.74
C ALA A 46 -10.37 -13.41 0.53
N GLU A 47 -9.35 -12.75 -0.02
CA GLU A 47 -8.56 -13.24 -1.16
C GLU A 47 -7.27 -13.95 -0.71
N SER A 48 -6.78 -13.72 0.51
CA SER A 48 -5.55 -14.37 1.01
C SER A 48 -5.75 -15.79 1.58
N HIS A 49 -6.98 -16.30 1.65
CA HIS A 49 -7.29 -17.58 2.29
C HIS A 49 -8.18 -18.47 1.41
N GLY A 50 -7.97 -19.79 1.51
CA GLY A 50 -8.74 -20.81 0.79
C GLY A 50 -7.98 -21.45 -0.38
N ASP A 51 -8.65 -22.31 -1.15
CA ASP A 51 -8.03 -23.08 -2.24
C ASP A 51 -7.51 -22.21 -3.39
N ALA A 52 -7.98 -20.97 -3.51
CA ALA A 52 -7.58 -19.98 -4.49
C ALA A 52 -6.90 -18.76 -3.86
N ALA A 53 -6.21 -18.94 -2.73
CA ALA A 53 -5.49 -17.87 -2.05
C ALA A 53 -4.55 -17.13 -3.01
N ARG A 54 -4.76 -15.83 -3.15
CA ARG A 54 -3.88 -14.90 -3.87
C ARG A 54 -2.83 -14.34 -2.91
N SER A 55 -1.71 -13.91 -3.44
CA SER A 55 -0.70 -13.14 -2.71
C SER A 55 -0.27 -11.95 -3.57
N VAL A 56 0.28 -10.91 -2.94
CA VAL A 56 0.88 -9.79 -3.66
C VAL A 56 2.10 -10.28 -4.44
N THR A 57 2.20 -9.85 -5.69
CA THR A 57 3.26 -10.18 -6.64
C THR A 57 4.03 -8.93 -7.07
N ILE A 58 5.06 -9.10 -7.91
CA ILE A 58 5.83 -7.96 -8.41
C ILE A 58 4.98 -7.14 -9.38
N GLU A 59 4.10 -7.79 -10.12
CA GLU A 59 3.17 -7.18 -11.07
C GLU A 59 2.17 -6.24 -10.39
N ASP A 60 1.85 -6.48 -9.12
CA ASP A 60 1.03 -5.57 -8.30
C ASP A 60 1.79 -4.29 -7.89
N CYS A 61 3.11 -4.24 -8.11
CA CYS A 61 4.01 -3.15 -7.71
C CYS A 61 4.56 -2.32 -8.88
N GLU A 62 4.24 -2.65 -10.14
CA GLU A 62 4.74 -1.97 -11.36
C GLU A 62 3.91 -0.74 -11.78
#